data_AF-A0A164BLP0-F1
#
_entry.id   AF-A0A164BLP0-F1
#
_cell.length_a   1.000
_cell.length_b   1.000
_cell.length_c   1.000
_cell.angle_alpha   90.00
_cell.angle_beta   90.00
_cell.angle_gamma   90.00
#
_symmetry.space_group_name_H-M   'P 1'
#
loop_
_entity.id
_entity.type
_entity.pdbx_description
1 polymer ?
#
loop_
_entity_poly.entity_id
_entity_poly.type
_entity_poly.pdbx_seq_one_letter_code
_entity_poly.pdbx_strand_id
1 'polypeptide(L)'
;MHHTKLFNHGILINRGSTDCSVEICRLFAPHWEIRDSKVLEFDALLVDQEVMEIEKEISGWKMVLNTTEFLCCFDKEAFFSSLAAFGKNMYSIRTILIVDEPSHGYTNPRYGIPLVKQRYHGIIIHPNPPAPYYGGRFLHNISYLLVCPPPAIN
;
A
#
# COMPACT_ATOMS: atom_id res chain seq x y z
N MET A 1 3.47 -8.19 -12.44
CA MET A 1 2.26 -7.91 -11.66
C MET A 1 2.38 -8.57 -10.29
N HIS A 2 2.76 -7.79 -9.29
CA HIS A 2 3.11 -8.28 -7.95
C HIS A 2 1.86 -8.47 -7.09
N HIS A 3 1.08 -7.41 -6.90
CA HIS A 3 -0.06 -7.40 -5.97
C HIS A 3 -1.27 -8.20 -6.45
N THR A 4 -1.55 -8.29 -7.75
CA THR A 4 -2.70 -9.06 -8.26
C THR A 4 -2.62 -10.55 -7.99
N LYS A 5 -1.44 -11.07 -7.61
CA LYS A 5 -1.26 -12.46 -7.18
C LYS A 5 -1.48 -12.65 -5.68
N LEU A 6 -1.49 -11.55 -4.94
CA LEU A 6 -1.63 -11.50 -3.48
C LEU A 6 -3.08 -11.23 -3.07
N PHE A 7 -3.79 -10.36 -3.79
CA PHE A 7 -5.15 -9.97 -3.48
C PHE A 7 -6.15 -10.54 -4.48
N ASN A 8 -7.31 -10.94 -3.97
CA ASN A 8 -8.45 -11.43 -4.76
C ASN A 8 -9.27 -10.31 -5.41
N HIS A 9 -9.15 -9.09 -4.89
CA HIS A 9 -9.84 -7.90 -5.34
C HIS A 9 -8.92 -6.68 -5.17
N GLY A 10 -9.08 -5.67 -6.01
CA GLY A 10 -8.35 -4.43 -5.90
C GLY A 10 -9.12 -3.28 -6.53
N ILE A 11 -8.91 -2.09 -5.96
CA ILE A 11 -9.49 -0.83 -6.42
C ILE A 11 -8.33 0.11 -6.72
N LEU A 12 -8.20 0.52 -7.97
CA LEU A 12 -7.31 1.59 -8.38
C LEU A 12 -8.06 2.92 -8.27
N ILE A 13 -7.59 3.80 -7.39
CA ILE A 13 -8.10 5.18 -7.30
C ILE A 13 -7.36 6.03 -8.32
N ASN A 14 -8.02 6.33 -9.45
CA ASN A 14 -7.48 7.18 -10.51
C ASN A 14 -7.62 8.66 -10.12
N ARG A 15 -6.51 9.34 -9.87
CA ARG A 15 -6.51 10.76 -9.50
C ARG A 15 -6.24 11.66 -10.70
N GLY A 16 -7.08 11.53 -11.72
CA GLY A 16 -6.98 12.35 -12.94
C GLY A 16 -5.74 12.07 -13.78
N SER A 17 -5.31 10.80 -13.88
CA SER A 17 -4.24 10.42 -14.81
C SER A 17 -4.56 10.90 -16.23
N THR A 18 -3.62 11.62 -16.83
CA THR A 18 -3.70 12.14 -18.21
C THR A 18 -2.83 11.35 -19.19
N ASP A 19 -2.10 10.36 -18.69
CA ASP A 19 -1.27 9.44 -19.44
C ASP A 19 -1.94 8.05 -19.52
N CYS A 20 -1.19 7.05 -20.01
CA CYS A 20 -1.72 5.69 -20.17
C CYS A 20 -1.80 4.87 -18.87
N SER A 21 -1.75 5.51 -17.69
CA SER A 21 -1.71 4.81 -16.40
C SER A 21 -2.93 3.88 -16.21
N VAL A 22 -4.13 4.37 -16.54
CA VAL A 22 -5.37 3.61 -16.38
C VAL A 22 -5.41 2.41 -17.34
N GLU A 23 -4.99 2.59 -18.58
CA GLU A 23 -4.92 1.55 -19.60
C GLU A 23 -3.93 0.46 -19.19
N ILE A 24 -2.76 0.85 -18.67
CA ILE A 24 -1.76 -0.08 -18.13
C ILE A 24 -2.36 -0.88 -16.97
N CYS A 25 -3.06 -0.23 -16.05
CA CYS A 25 -3.74 -0.92 -14.96
C CYS A 25 -4.81 -1.90 -15.45
N ARG A 26 -5.61 -1.55 -16.47
CA ARG A 26 -6.56 -2.49 -17.08
C ARG A 26 -5.89 -3.66 -17.79
N LEU A 27 -4.79 -3.41 -18.49
CA LEU A 27 -4.04 -4.46 -19.20
C LEU A 27 -3.54 -5.52 -18.22
N PHE A 28 -3.01 -5.09 -17.08
CA PHE A 28 -2.46 -5.99 -16.09
C PHE A 28 -3.55 -6.53 -15.16
N ALA A 29 -4.39 -5.67 -14.57
CA ALA A 29 -5.42 -6.06 -13.61
C ALA A 29 -6.85 -5.84 -14.17
N PRO A 30 -7.27 -6.55 -15.23
CA PRO A 30 -8.55 -6.29 -15.89
C PRO A 30 -9.79 -6.56 -15.02
N HIS A 31 -9.61 -7.30 -13.92
CA HIS A 31 -10.66 -7.66 -12.97
C HIS A 31 -10.68 -6.73 -11.73
N TRP A 32 -9.76 -5.77 -11.65
CA TRP A 32 -9.77 -4.76 -10.60
C TRP A 32 -10.64 -3.58 -11.00
N GLU A 33 -11.24 -2.94 -10.01
CA GLU A 33 -12.03 -1.74 -10.22
C GLU A 33 -11.12 -0.53 -10.46
N ILE A 34 -11.59 0.39 -11.29
CA ILE A 34 -10.99 1.72 -11.42
C ILE A 34 -12.05 2.72 -11.00
N ARG A 35 -11.73 3.53 -10.00
CA ARG A 35 -12.61 4.57 -9.47
C ARG A 35 -11.90 5.91 -9.60
N ASP A 36 -12.55 6.86 -10.26
CA ASP A 36 -12.01 8.22 -10.34
C ASP A 36 -12.14 8.91 -8.98
N SER A 37 -11.05 9.55 -8.56
CA SER A 37 -11.00 10.28 -7.31
C SER A 37 -11.89 11.52 -7.35
N LYS A 38 -12.56 11.80 -6.23
CA LYS A 38 -13.31 13.05 -6.00
C LYS A 38 -12.37 14.20 -5.60
N VAL A 39 -11.11 13.88 -5.28
CA VAL A 39 -10.08 14.82 -4.79
C VAL A 39 -9.11 15.12 -5.92
N LEU A 40 -9.39 16.16 -6.69
CA LEU A 40 -8.63 16.51 -7.91
C LEU A 40 -7.24 17.06 -7.62
N GLU A 41 -7.11 17.84 -6.55
CA GLU A 41 -5.85 18.39 -6.06
C GLU A 41 -5.39 17.63 -4.84
N PHE A 42 -4.09 17.36 -4.72
CA PHE A 42 -3.59 16.57 -3.59
C PHE A 42 -3.79 17.31 -2.27
N ASP A 43 -4.66 16.75 -1.43
CA ASP A 43 -4.86 17.13 -0.05
C ASP A 43 -4.83 15.87 0.82
N ALA A 44 -3.88 15.79 1.75
CA ALA A 44 -3.65 14.58 2.53
C ALA A 44 -4.88 14.17 3.36
N LEU A 45 -5.62 15.14 3.90
CA LEU A 45 -6.80 14.87 4.72
C LEU A 45 -7.95 14.36 3.85
N LEU A 46 -8.19 15.01 2.71
CA LEU A 46 -9.26 14.60 1.80
C LEU A 46 -8.97 13.26 1.14
N VAL A 47 -7.70 12.99 0.81
CA VAL A 47 -7.26 11.69 0.27
C VAL A 47 -7.46 10.58 1.30
N ASP A 48 -7.05 10.79 2.54
CA ASP A 48 -7.26 9.81 3.62
C ASP A 48 -8.76 9.56 3.85
N GLN A 49 -9.58 10.62 3.79
CA GLN A 49 -11.03 10.48 3.90
C GLN A 49 -11.65 9.66 2.77
N GLU A 50 -11.27 9.93 1.51
CA GLU A 50 -11.74 9.16 0.36
C GLU A 50 -11.37 7.67 0.48
N VAL A 51 -10.12 7.39 0.87
CA VAL A 51 -9.65 6.03 1.10
C VAL A 51 -10.48 5.34 2.18
N MET A 52 -10.73 6.00 3.31
CA MET A 52 -11.55 5.45 4.40
C MET A 52 -13.01 5.21 3.96
N GLU A 53 -13.57 6.06 3.11
CA GLU A 53 -14.92 5.86 2.53
C GLU A 53 -14.97 4.60 1.69
N ILE A 54 -13.99 4.40 0.80
CA ILE A 54 -13.87 3.20 -0.03
C ILE A 54 -13.65 1.96 0.83
N GLU A 55 -12.77 2.02 1.83
CA GLU A 55 -12.49 0.88 2.70
C GLU A 55 -13.75 0.41 3.45
N LYS A 56 -14.73 1.28 3.75
CA LYS A 56 -15.99 0.87 4.40
C LYS A 56 -16.88 -0.01 3.53
N GLU A 57 -16.74 0.08 2.21
CA GLU A 57 -17.49 -0.74 1.25
C GLU A 57 -16.91 -2.15 1.13
N ILE A 58 -15.67 -2.36 1.61
CA ILE A 58 -14.92 -3.59 1.43
C ILE A 58 -14.81 -4.39 2.74
N SER A 59 -15.20 -5.66 2.64
CA SER A 59 -15.13 -6.63 3.73
C SER A 59 -13.86 -7.49 3.65
N GLY A 60 -13.45 -8.04 4.79
CA GLY A 60 -12.24 -8.87 4.92
C GLY A 60 -10.96 -8.06 5.10
N TRP A 61 -9.83 -8.75 4.90
CA TRP A 61 -8.50 -8.14 5.01
C TRP A 61 -8.24 -7.16 3.87
N LYS A 62 -7.97 -5.90 4.23
CA LYS A 62 -7.67 -4.80 3.31
C LYS A 62 -6.38 -4.08 3.67
N MET A 63 -5.75 -3.51 2.65
CA MET A 63 -4.53 -2.72 2.74
C MET A 63 -4.57 -1.65 1.67
N VAL A 64 -4.13 -0.45 2.03
CA VAL A 64 -3.99 0.67 1.09
C VAL A 64 -2.51 0.87 0.81
N LEU A 65 -2.18 0.96 -0.47
CA LEU A 65 -0.81 1.14 -0.96
C LEU A 65 -0.82 2.28 -1.97
N ASN A 66 0.19 3.16 -1.91
CA ASN A 66 0.44 4.07 -3.03
C ASN A 66 1.12 3.33 -4.19
N THR A 67 1.27 4.02 -5.33
CA THR A 67 1.85 3.45 -6.55
C THR A 67 3.32 3.03 -6.40
N THR A 68 4.04 3.55 -5.41
CA THR A 68 5.45 3.23 -5.14
C THR A 68 5.65 2.16 -4.08
N GLU A 69 4.57 1.61 -3.50
CA GLU A 69 4.62 0.65 -2.40
C GLU A 69 4.34 -0.79 -2.82
N PHE A 70 5.06 -1.71 -2.18
CA PHE A 70 4.97 -3.14 -2.45
C PHE A 70 4.81 -3.93 -1.15
N LEU A 71 3.70 -4.68 -1.02
CA LEU A 71 3.57 -5.66 0.04
C LEU A 71 4.46 -6.86 -0.28
N CYS A 72 5.62 -6.95 0.37
CA CYS A 72 6.56 -8.05 0.14
C CYS A 72 6.35 -9.16 1.18
N CYS A 73 5.88 -10.32 0.75
CA CYS A 73 5.80 -11.53 1.55
C CYS A 73 6.60 -12.66 0.88
N PHE A 74 7.31 -13.45 1.68
CA PHE A 74 8.03 -14.62 1.20
C PHE A 74 7.05 -15.76 0.86
N ASP A 75 6.12 -16.02 1.77
CA ASP A 75 5.02 -16.96 1.61
C ASP A 75 3.71 -16.25 1.94
N LYS A 76 2.86 -16.07 0.92
CA LYS A 76 1.59 -15.34 1.08
C LYS A 76 0.59 -16.11 1.95
N GLU A 77 0.54 -17.44 1.80
CA GLU A 77 -0.45 -18.26 2.48
C GLU A 77 -0.13 -18.33 3.97
N ALA A 78 1.15 -18.55 4.30
CA ALA A 78 1.62 -18.47 5.68
C ALA A 78 1.41 -17.08 6.27
N PHE A 79 1.67 -16.01 5.51
CA PHE A 79 1.46 -14.64 5.96
C PHE A 79 0.00 -14.38 6.34
N PHE A 80 -0.96 -14.62 5.44
CA PHE A 80 -2.38 -14.37 5.75
C PHE A 80 -2.94 -15.33 6.80
N SER A 81 -2.48 -16.59 6.83
CA SER A 81 -2.85 -17.56 7.88
C SER A 81 -2.41 -17.08 9.27
N SER A 82 -1.25 -16.43 9.37
CA SER A 82 -0.77 -15.87 10.64
C SER A 82 -1.67 -14.76 11.18
N LEU A 83 -2.23 -13.92 10.30
CA LEU A 83 -3.15 -12.85 10.71
C LEU A 83 -4.41 -13.43 11.37
N ALA A 84 -4.96 -14.51 10.79
CA ALA A 84 -6.11 -15.21 11.35
C ALA A 84 -5.77 -15.85 12.71
N ALA A 85 -4.59 -16.48 12.83
CA ALA A 85 -4.15 -17.13 14.06
C ALA A 85 -3.92 -16.14 15.22
N PHE A 86 -3.44 -14.93 14.93
CA PHE A 86 -3.24 -13.89 15.94
C PHE A 86 -4.55 -13.26 16.45
N GLY A 87 -5.67 -13.41 15.72
CA GLY A 87 -7.01 -13.06 16.18
C GLY A 87 -7.26 -11.58 16.49
N LYS A 88 -6.54 -10.66 15.84
CA LYS A 88 -6.77 -9.21 15.91
C LYS A 88 -7.34 -8.72 14.59
N ASN A 89 -7.94 -7.53 14.65
CA ASN A 89 -8.59 -6.91 13.49
C ASN A 89 -7.68 -5.90 12.76
N MET A 90 -6.47 -5.66 13.26
CA MET A 90 -5.52 -4.73 12.67
C MET A 90 -4.08 -5.12 13.00
N TYR A 91 -3.20 -5.02 12.02
CA TYR A 91 -1.76 -5.24 12.17
C TYR A 91 -0.97 -4.13 11.50
N SER A 92 0.10 -3.67 12.16
CA SER A 92 1.09 -2.80 11.53
C SER A 92 2.14 -3.65 10.83
N ILE A 93 2.40 -3.36 9.56
CA ILE A 93 3.50 -3.90 8.78
C ILE A 93 4.66 -2.91 8.82
N ARG A 94 5.85 -3.45 9.06
CA ARG A 94 7.10 -2.71 8.95
C ARG A 94 7.38 -2.33 7.50
N THR A 95 7.66 -1.05 7.28
CA THR A 95 8.07 -0.54 5.97
C THR A 95 9.59 -0.57 5.84
N ILE A 96 10.07 -0.96 4.66
CA ILE A 96 11.46 -0.86 4.25
C ILE A 96 11.51 0.12 3.08
N LEU A 97 12.33 1.17 3.19
CA LEU A 97 12.57 2.09 2.09
C LEU A 97 13.64 1.48 1.19
N ILE A 98 13.28 1.22 -0.07
CA ILE A 98 14.26 0.77 -1.07
C ILE A 98 15.07 1.99 -1.51
N VAL A 99 16.39 1.90 -1.38
CA VAL A 99 17.33 2.97 -1.73
C VAL A 99 18.50 2.36 -2.48
N ASP A 100 18.89 2.98 -3.59
CA ASP A 100 20.06 2.54 -4.36
C ASP A 100 21.34 2.81 -3.55
N GLU A 101 22.11 1.75 -3.30
CA GLU A 101 23.44 1.85 -2.67
C GLU A 101 24.42 2.42 -3.70
N PRO A 102 24.98 3.64 -3.48
CA PRO A 102 25.79 4.32 -4.48
C PRO A 102 27.00 3.51 -4.95
N SER A 103 27.58 2.72 -4.06
CA SER A 103 28.75 1.88 -4.36
C SER A 103 28.43 0.58 -5.10
N HIS A 104 27.16 0.17 -5.14
CA HIS A 104 26.76 -1.11 -5.74
C HIS A 104 26.78 -1.08 -7.28
N GLY A 105 26.67 0.10 -7.90
CA GLY A 105 26.70 0.23 -9.36
C GLY A 105 25.47 -0.36 -10.06
N TYR A 106 24.27 -0.16 -9.50
CA TYR A 106 23.03 -0.62 -10.12
C TYR A 106 22.88 -0.12 -11.55
N THR A 107 22.53 -1.01 -12.47
CA THR A 107 22.12 -0.63 -13.82
C THR A 107 20.66 -0.17 -13.82
N ASN A 108 20.24 0.46 -14.92
CA ASN A 108 18.84 0.80 -15.14
C ASN A 108 17.94 -0.44 -14.95
N PRO A 109 16.81 -0.30 -14.25
CA PRO A 109 15.92 -1.42 -13.98
C PRO A 109 15.31 -1.95 -15.27
N ARG A 110 15.22 -3.28 -15.39
CA ARG A 110 14.57 -3.92 -16.53
C ARG A 110 13.10 -4.18 -16.19
N TYR A 111 12.19 -3.61 -16.98
CA TYR A 111 10.73 -3.68 -16.74
C TYR A 111 10.16 -5.11 -16.71
N GLY A 112 10.81 -6.07 -17.36
CA GLY A 112 10.40 -7.48 -17.36
C GLY A 112 10.76 -8.28 -16.10
N ILE A 113 11.54 -7.70 -15.18
CA ILE A 113 12.01 -8.38 -13.97
C ILE A 113 11.43 -7.67 -12.74
N PRO A 114 10.94 -8.39 -11.71
CA PRO A 114 10.44 -7.77 -10.49
C PRO A 114 11.47 -6.81 -9.86
N LEU A 115 11.02 -5.62 -9.45
CA LEU A 115 11.90 -4.58 -8.89
C LEU A 115 12.69 -5.11 -7.67
N VAL A 116 12.02 -5.81 -6.76
CA VAL A 116 12.63 -6.41 -5.56
C VAL A 116 13.73 -7.45 -5.84
N LYS A 117 13.81 -7.99 -7.06
CA LYS A 117 14.90 -8.89 -7.50
C LYS A 117 16.10 -8.14 -8.06
N GLN A 118 15.93 -6.86 -8.40
CA GLN A 118 16.94 -6.00 -9.03
C GLN A 118 17.38 -4.86 -8.12
N ARG A 119 16.59 -4.54 -7.09
CA ARG A 119 16.79 -3.51 -6.07
C ARG A 119 16.48 -4.12 -4.72
N TYR A 120 17.53 -4.44 -3.98
CA TYR A 120 17.46 -5.15 -2.70
C TYR A 120 18.20 -4.43 -1.57
N HIS A 121 18.83 -3.29 -1.87
CA HIS A 121 19.35 -2.37 -0.86
C HIS A 121 18.21 -1.48 -0.35
N GLY A 122 18.30 -1.11 0.91
CA GLY A 122 17.29 -0.28 1.54
C GLY A 122 17.59 0.00 3.00
N ILE A 123 16.78 0.88 3.58
CA ILE A 123 16.87 1.27 4.98
C ILE A 123 15.61 0.84 5.72
N ILE A 124 15.82 0.25 6.89
CA ILE A 124 14.75 0.00 7.85
C ILE A 124 14.66 1.23 8.73
N ILE A 125 13.53 1.92 8.69
CA ILE A 125 13.28 3.00 9.65
C ILE A 125 12.99 2.34 11.00
N HIS A 126 13.91 2.51 11.94
CA HIS A 126 13.69 2.10 13.32
C HIS A 126 12.90 3.18 14.06
N PRO A 127 11.95 2.81 14.93
CA PRO A 127 11.39 3.78 15.87
C PRO A 127 12.52 4.37 16.69
N ASN A 128 12.51 5.69 16.90
CA ASN A 128 13.40 6.36 17.83
C ASN A 128 12.63 6.58 19.15
N PRO A 129 12.84 5.75 20.19
CA PRO A 129 12.13 5.92 21.45
C PRO A 129 12.37 7.33 22.01
N PRO A 130 11.36 8.00 22.59
CA PRO A 130 10.04 7.48 22.94
C PRO A 130 8.98 7.63 21.84
N ALA A 131 9.34 8.06 20.63
CA ALA A 131 8.37 8.35 19.58
C ALA A 131 7.69 7.08 19.04
N PRO A 132 6.36 7.12 18.78
CA PRO A 132 5.65 6.08 18.06
C PRO A 132 6.29 5.79 16.69
N TYR A 133 6.15 4.56 16.20
CA TYR A 133 6.55 4.23 14.83
C TYR A 133 5.51 4.77 13.84
N TYR A 134 5.85 5.85 13.14
CA TYR A 134 4.97 6.51 12.16
C TYR A 134 5.10 5.99 10.72
N GLY A 135 6.01 5.05 10.47
CA GLY A 135 6.34 4.61 9.10
C GLY A 135 5.56 3.40 8.59
N GLY A 136 4.68 2.81 9.39
CA GLY A 136 4.02 1.55 9.06
C GLY A 136 2.89 1.70 8.04
N ARG A 137 2.57 0.59 7.39
CA ARG A 137 1.26 0.42 6.72
C ARG A 137 0.42 -0.52 7.56
N PHE A 138 -0.88 -0.29 7.60
CA PHE A 138 -1.78 -1.14 8.36
C PHE A 138 -2.52 -2.09 7.44
N LEU A 139 -2.69 -3.33 7.89
CA LEU A 139 -3.73 -4.22 7.40
C LEU A 139 -4.91 -4.14 8.34
N HIS A 140 -6.09 -4.00 7.76
CA HIS A 140 -7.34 -3.87 8.49
C HIS A 140 -8.26 -5.05 8.17
N ASN A 141 -9.00 -5.50 9.16
CA ASN A 141 -10.16 -6.36 9.03
C ASN A 141 -11.26 -5.83 9.96
N ILE A 142 -11.68 -4.59 9.69
CA ILE A 142 -12.71 -3.89 10.46
C ILE A 142 -13.76 -3.31 9.52
N SER A 143 -15.02 -3.37 9.94
CA SER A 143 -16.15 -2.76 9.23
C SER A 143 -16.30 -1.26 9.54
N TYR A 144 -15.66 -0.77 10.59
CA TYR A 144 -15.68 0.63 11.01
C TYR A 144 -14.25 1.12 11.21
N LEU A 145 -13.75 1.97 10.31
CA LEU A 145 -12.53 2.73 10.57
C LEU A 145 -12.86 3.82 11.57
N LEU A 146 -12.19 3.80 12.72
CA LEU A 146 -12.24 4.90 13.68
C LEU A 146 -11.61 6.10 12.98
N VAL A 147 -12.41 7.13 12.73
CA VAL A 147 -11.90 8.45 12.38
C VAL A 147 -10.99 8.85 13.53
N CYS A 148 -9.68 8.88 13.31
CA CYS A 148 -8.81 9.59 14.23
C CYS A 148 -9.21 11.06 14.07
N PRO A 149 -9.85 11.71 15.06
CA PRO A 149 -10.16 13.13 14.93
C PRO A 149 -8.83 13.85 14.66
N PRO A 150 -8.80 14.83 13.73
CA PRO A 150 -7.59 15.62 13.55
C PRO A 150 -7.17 16.16 14.91
N PRO A 151 -5.85 16.19 15.22
CA PRO A 151 -5.40 16.81 16.46
C PRO A 151 -6.00 18.21 16.51
N ALA A 152 -6.73 18.51 17.59
CA ALA A 152 -7.26 19.84 17.81
C ALA A 152 -6.07 20.80 17.78
N ILE A 153 -6.02 21.63 16.74
CA ILE A 153 -5.07 22.72 16.64
C ILE A 153 -5.57 23.75 17.67
N ASN A 154 -4.91 23.80 18.83
CA ASN A 154 -5.06 24.90 19.79
C ASN A 154 -4.23 26.09 19.33
#